data_AF-A0A8H6TSV9-F1
#
_entry.id   AF-A0A8H6TSV9-F1
#
_cell.length_a   1.000
_cell.length_b   1.000
_cell.length_c   1.000
_cell.angle_alpha   90.00
_cell.angle_beta   90.00
_cell.angle_gamma   90.00
#
_symmetry.space_group_name_H-M   'P 1'
#
loop_
_entity.id
_entity.type
_entity.pdbx_description
1 polymer ?
#
loop_
_entity_poly.entity_id
_entity_poly.type
_entity_poly.pdbx_seq_one_letter_code
_entity_poly.pdbx_strand_id
1 'polypeptide(L)'
;MLRSTIFAFALVASTNAYTYTFDNKCSYTVWPAIGKAPNGVPDPSVAFGAQLGAGKSQSFTIGNTEIGIRAWGRTGCNSAGANCATGNCNGGLVCTDGGITSDVLLAELGYGDYGQYGGERTSWDLSLVSASLNINTELASSDGQSVTCVTGNCAPPNAFLNEGDSSAVHNSAAGANFVHTFCP
;
A
#
# COMPACT_ATOMS: atom_id res chain seq x y z
N MET A 1 -47.82 25.08 -26.66
CA MET A 1 -47.32 24.29 -25.51
C MET A 1 -45.84 24.02 -25.75
N LEU A 2 -44.96 24.78 -25.09
CA LEU A 2 -43.51 24.73 -25.30
C LEU A 2 -42.93 23.57 -24.47
N ARG A 3 -42.35 22.55 -25.13
CA ARG A 3 -41.71 21.43 -24.44
C ARG A 3 -40.27 21.81 -24.10
N SER A 4 -40.03 22.20 -22.84
CA SER A 4 -38.67 22.37 -22.32
C SER A 4 -38.04 21.01 -22.07
N THR A 5 -37.05 20.64 -22.87
CA THR A 5 -36.21 19.47 -22.63
C THR A 5 -35.08 19.87 -21.67
N ILE A 6 -35.15 19.44 -20.42
CA ILE A 6 -34.07 19.61 -19.44
C ILE A 6 -32.97 18.60 -19.78
N PHE A 7 -31.84 19.08 -20.29
CA PHE A 7 -30.61 18.29 -20.37
C PHE A 7 -29.95 18.26 -18.98
N ALA A 8 -30.06 17.13 -18.29
CA ALA A 8 -29.30 16.88 -17.07
C ALA A 8 -27.83 16.64 -17.45
N PHE A 9 -26.97 17.62 -17.20
CA PHE A 9 -25.52 17.44 -17.31
C PHE A 9 -25.07 16.60 -16.11
N ALA A 10 -24.81 15.32 -16.34
CA ALA A 10 -24.17 14.48 -15.34
C ALA A 10 -22.74 15.00 -15.15
N LEU A 11 -22.49 15.70 -14.04
CA LEU A 11 -21.14 15.97 -13.55
C LEU A 11 -20.50 14.62 -13.23
N VAL A 12 -19.70 14.11 -14.16
CA VAL A 12 -18.80 12.99 -13.88
C VAL A 12 -17.75 13.54 -12.92
N ALA A 13 -17.91 13.33 -11.63
CA ALA A 13 -16.86 13.59 -10.68
C ALA A 13 -15.69 12.68 -11.06
N SER A 14 -14.62 13.25 -11.62
CA SER A 14 -13.35 12.56 -11.78
C SER A 14 -12.83 12.26 -10.37
N THR A 15 -13.10 11.05 -9.88
CA THR A 15 -12.48 10.53 -8.66
C THR A 15 -11.00 10.40 -8.95
N ASN A 16 -10.19 11.34 -8.44
CA ASN A 16 -8.75 11.23 -8.56
C ASN A 16 -8.28 10.03 -7.72
N ALA A 17 -7.55 9.11 -8.35
CA ALA A 17 -7.12 7.85 -7.76
C ALA A 17 -5.74 7.47 -8.32
N TYR A 18 -5.00 6.62 -7.62
CA TYR A 18 -3.79 6.00 -8.12
C TYR A 18 -3.92 4.48 -8.16
N THR A 19 -3.10 3.87 -8.99
CA THR A 19 -2.98 2.42 -9.09
C THR A 19 -1.81 1.94 -8.24
N TYR A 20 -2.08 0.99 -7.36
CA TYR A 20 -1.08 0.25 -6.60
C TYR A 20 -0.98 -1.16 -7.18
N THR A 21 0.20 -1.55 -7.66
CA THR A 21 0.44 -2.86 -8.29
C THR A 21 1.38 -3.69 -7.45
N PHE A 22 0.96 -4.90 -7.08
CA PHE A 22 1.86 -5.90 -6.54
C PHE A 22 2.45 -6.73 -7.68
N ASP A 23 3.77 -6.93 -7.63
CA ASP A 23 4.49 -7.81 -8.55
C ASP A 23 5.21 -8.90 -7.75
N ASN A 24 4.84 -10.17 -7.96
CA ASN A 24 5.47 -11.28 -7.26
C ASN A 24 6.59 -11.90 -8.10
N LYS A 25 7.84 -11.51 -7.84
CA LYS A 25 9.02 -12.14 -8.44
C LYS A 25 9.59 -13.28 -7.60
N CYS A 26 8.98 -13.58 -6.45
CA CYS A 26 9.38 -14.73 -5.65
C CYS A 26 9.09 -16.04 -6.39
N SER A 27 9.83 -17.09 -6.07
CA SER A 27 9.59 -18.45 -6.57
C SER A 27 8.39 -19.14 -5.92
N TYR A 28 7.68 -18.46 -5.03
CA TYR A 28 6.57 -18.97 -4.23
C TYR A 28 5.37 -18.02 -4.26
N THR A 29 4.20 -18.54 -3.89
CA THR A 29 2.96 -17.76 -3.76
C THR A 29 3.05 -16.81 -2.58
N VAL A 30 2.64 -15.56 -2.80
CA VAL A 30 2.46 -14.54 -1.76
C VAL A 30 1.00 -14.12 -1.71
N TRP A 31 0.57 -13.56 -0.57
CA TRP A 31 -0.78 -13.01 -0.43
C TRP A 31 -0.68 -11.53 -0.12
N PRO A 32 -0.58 -10.65 -1.14
CA PRO A 32 -0.52 -9.22 -0.88
C PRO A 32 -1.81 -8.75 -0.20
N ALA A 33 -1.67 -7.70 0.60
CA ALA A 33 -2.79 -7.04 1.25
C ALA A 33 -2.58 -5.53 1.25
N ILE A 34 -3.70 -4.79 1.20
CA ILE A 34 -3.74 -3.35 1.46
C ILE A 34 -4.85 -3.13 2.49
N GLY A 35 -4.56 -2.28 3.46
CA GLY A 35 -5.54 -1.82 4.43
C GLY A 35 -5.31 -0.36 4.79
N LYS A 36 -6.26 0.22 5.48
CA LYS A 36 -6.22 1.61 5.92
C LYS A 36 -6.36 1.69 7.43
N ALA A 37 -5.45 2.44 8.07
CA ALA A 37 -5.45 2.67 9.50
C ALA A 37 -4.97 4.10 9.84
N PRO A 38 -5.71 5.16 9.49
CA PRO A 38 -5.35 6.53 9.83
C PRO A 38 -5.20 6.68 11.35
N ASN A 39 -4.10 7.29 11.79
CA ASN A 39 -3.75 7.43 13.21
C ASN A 39 -3.73 6.09 13.97
N GLY A 40 -3.44 4.99 13.29
CA GLY A 40 -3.41 3.65 13.90
C GLY A 40 -4.79 3.05 14.20
N VAL A 41 -5.87 3.61 13.66
CA VAL A 41 -7.24 3.09 13.84
C VAL A 41 -7.74 2.45 12.55
N PRO A 42 -8.07 1.14 12.53
CA PRO A 42 -8.57 0.48 11.32
C PRO A 42 -9.79 1.15 10.70
N ASP A 43 -9.75 1.32 9.39
CA ASP A 43 -10.86 1.80 8.57
C ASP A 43 -11.01 0.84 7.36
N PRO A 44 -12.10 0.05 7.29
CA PRO A 44 -12.28 -0.95 6.25
C PRO A 44 -12.70 -0.36 4.89
N SER A 45 -12.80 0.97 4.75
CA SER A 45 -13.15 1.61 3.47
C SER A 45 -12.13 1.37 2.35
N VAL A 46 -10.88 1.08 2.70
CA VAL A 46 -9.85 0.61 1.77
C VAL A 46 -9.32 -0.73 2.28
N ALA A 47 -9.71 -1.80 1.59
CA ALA A 47 -9.33 -3.15 1.95
C ALA A 47 -9.11 -3.98 0.67
N PHE A 48 -7.95 -4.61 0.58
CA PHE A 48 -7.58 -5.49 -0.52
C PHE A 48 -6.85 -6.70 0.03
N GLY A 49 -7.06 -7.83 -0.62
CA GLY A 49 -6.17 -8.97 -0.49
C GLY A 49 -6.40 -9.98 -1.59
N ALA A 50 -5.32 -10.65 -1.99
CA ALA A 50 -5.33 -11.60 -3.08
C ALA A 50 -4.35 -12.75 -2.82
N GLN A 51 -4.51 -13.83 -3.57
CA GLN A 51 -3.47 -14.85 -3.71
C GLN A 51 -2.72 -14.58 -5.01
N LEU A 52 -1.42 -14.39 -4.92
CA LEU A 52 -0.59 -14.02 -6.06
C LEU A 52 0.51 -15.06 -6.27
N GLY A 53 0.36 -15.88 -7.31
CA GLY A 53 1.34 -16.90 -7.69
C GLY A 53 2.67 -16.30 -8.15
N ALA A 54 3.71 -17.14 -8.27
CA ALA A 54 5.02 -16.73 -8.76
C ALA A 54 4.93 -16.12 -10.18
N GLY A 55 5.63 -15.01 -10.39
CA GLY A 55 5.65 -14.26 -11.65
C GLY A 55 4.33 -13.60 -12.03
N LYS A 56 3.39 -13.45 -11.08
CA LYS A 56 2.10 -12.81 -11.31
C LYS A 56 2.07 -11.42 -10.67
N SER A 57 1.27 -10.55 -11.25
CA SER A 57 1.04 -9.21 -10.75
C SER A 57 -0.46 -8.94 -10.60
N GLN A 58 -0.84 -8.09 -9.65
CA GLN A 58 -2.22 -7.67 -9.45
C GLN A 58 -2.28 -6.23 -8.96
N SER A 59 -3.21 -5.47 -9.52
CA SER A 59 -3.40 -4.05 -9.21
C SER A 59 -4.68 -3.78 -8.42
N PHE A 60 -4.66 -2.70 -7.65
CA PHE A 60 -5.79 -2.16 -6.91
C PHE A 60 -5.79 -0.63 -7.02
N THR A 61 -6.97 -0.04 -7.12
CA THR A 61 -7.14 1.43 -7.23
C THR A 61 -7.46 2.01 -5.86
N ILE A 62 -6.74 3.06 -5.47
CA ILE A 62 -6.89 3.76 -4.18
C ILE A 62 -7.16 5.23 -4.46
N GLY A 63 -8.08 5.85 -3.70
CA GLY A 63 -8.31 7.30 -3.79
C GLY A 63 -7.02 8.07 -3.51
N ASN A 64 -6.73 9.10 -4.31
CA ASN A 64 -5.47 9.84 -4.17
C ASN A 64 -5.41 10.78 -2.97
N THR A 65 -6.53 10.94 -2.25
CA THR A 65 -6.64 11.69 -1.00
C THR A 65 -6.68 10.78 0.25
N GLU A 66 -6.47 9.47 0.09
CA GLU A 66 -6.45 8.54 1.22
C GLU A 66 -5.21 8.74 2.10
N ILE A 67 -5.36 8.50 3.40
CA ILE A 67 -4.28 8.57 4.39
C ILE A 67 -4.22 7.29 5.22
N GLY A 68 -3.03 6.97 5.74
CA GLY A 68 -2.82 5.79 6.57
C GLY A 68 -2.98 4.48 5.78
N ILE A 69 -2.65 4.49 4.48
CA ILE A 69 -2.63 3.29 3.66
C ILE A 69 -1.39 2.47 4.03
N ARG A 70 -1.58 1.17 4.19
CA ARG A 70 -0.54 0.19 4.45
C ARG A 70 -0.67 -0.96 3.48
N ALA A 71 0.43 -1.32 2.83
CA ALA A 71 0.51 -2.43 1.90
C ALA A 71 1.65 -3.38 2.29
N TRP A 72 1.40 -4.69 2.26
CA TRP A 72 2.39 -5.69 2.69
C TRP A 72 2.18 -7.04 2.01
N GLY A 73 3.18 -7.91 2.14
CA GLY A 73 3.13 -9.29 1.67
C GLY A 73 2.95 -10.28 2.81
N ARG A 74 2.15 -11.32 2.57
CA ARG A 74 1.93 -12.43 3.50
C ARG A 74 2.41 -13.75 2.90
N THR A 75 2.87 -14.67 3.74
CA THR A 75 3.41 -15.98 3.30
C THR A 75 2.77 -17.12 4.07
N GLY A 76 2.74 -18.32 3.46
CA GLY A 76 2.30 -19.54 4.13
C GLY A 76 0.84 -19.52 4.58
N CYS A 77 -0.04 -18.80 3.88
CA CYS A 77 -1.47 -18.76 4.20
C CYS A 77 -2.17 -20.07 3.79
N ASN A 78 -3.26 -20.39 4.47
CA ASN A 78 -4.11 -21.52 4.12
C ASN A 78 -4.90 -21.28 2.82
N SER A 79 -5.69 -22.27 2.38
CA SER A 79 -6.47 -22.20 1.13
C SER A 79 -7.53 -21.08 1.10
N ALA A 80 -7.90 -20.51 2.25
CA ALA A 80 -8.81 -19.37 2.35
C ALA A 80 -8.06 -18.02 2.39
N GLY A 81 -6.72 -18.02 2.26
CA GLY A 81 -5.89 -16.82 2.39
C GLY A 81 -5.79 -16.29 3.82
N ALA A 82 -6.05 -17.14 4.82
CA ALA A 82 -6.00 -16.82 6.24
C ALA A 82 -4.87 -17.59 6.95
N ASN A 83 -4.64 -17.30 8.24
CA ASN A 83 -3.66 -18.00 9.09
C ASN A 83 -2.28 -18.06 8.45
N CYS A 84 -1.79 -16.93 7.97
CA CYS A 84 -0.50 -16.82 7.32
C CYS A 84 0.64 -17.00 8.32
N ALA A 85 1.74 -17.61 7.88
CA ALA A 85 2.94 -17.79 8.69
C ALA A 85 3.62 -16.45 9.04
N THR A 86 3.58 -15.49 8.11
CA THR A 86 4.08 -14.11 8.31
C THR A 86 3.10 -13.12 7.71
N GLY A 87 3.01 -11.90 8.27
CA GLY A 87 2.15 -10.86 7.72
C GLY A 87 0.66 -11.12 7.94
N ASN A 88 0.30 -12.02 8.86
CA ASN A 88 -1.09 -12.37 9.09
C ASN A 88 -1.93 -11.13 9.44
N CYS A 89 -3.23 -11.19 9.14
CA CYS A 89 -4.15 -10.11 9.44
C CYS A 89 -5.53 -10.66 9.81
N ASN A 90 -6.33 -9.85 10.47
CA ASN A 90 -7.75 -10.14 10.67
C ASN A 90 -8.53 -9.99 9.35
N GLY A 91 -9.55 -10.82 9.12
CA GLY A 91 -10.43 -10.76 7.94
C GLY A 91 -10.23 -11.87 6.90
N GLY A 92 -9.16 -12.66 7.02
CA GLY A 92 -8.87 -13.77 6.11
C GLY A 92 -8.17 -13.27 4.84
N LEU A 93 -8.70 -13.60 3.65
CA LEU A 93 -8.06 -13.17 2.39
C LEU A 93 -8.00 -11.63 2.29
N VAL A 94 -9.07 -10.94 2.63
CA VAL A 94 -9.13 -9.47 2.61
C VAL A 94 -9.04 -8.96 4.03
N CYS A 95 -7.98 -8.21 4.32
CA CYS A 95 -7.68 -7.75 5.68
C CYS A 95 -8.61 -6.61 6.13
N THR A 96 -8.97 -6.58 7.42
CA THR A 96 -9.86 -5.56 8.00
C THR A 96 -9.22 -4.78 9.14
N ASP A 97 -7.96 -5.03 9.47
CA ASP A 97 -7.24 -4.40 10.58
C ASP A 97 -6.22 -3.35 10.12
N GLY A 98 -6.19 -3.01 8.83
CA GLY A 98 -5.25 -2.03 8.30
C GLY A 98 -3.78 -2.45 8.41
N GLY A 99 -3.48 -3.74 8.54
CA GLY A 99 -2.10 -4.24 8.67
C GLY A 99 -1.47 -4.02 10.04
N ILE A 100 -2.24 -3.56 11.04
CA ILE A 100 -1.76 -3.31 12.41
C ILE A 100 -1.15 -4.56 13.05
N THR A 101 -1.67 -5.75 12.72
CA THR A 101 -1.21 -7.02 13.31
C THR A 101 -0.23 -7.78 12.42
N SER A 102 0.25 -7.14 11.35
CA SER A 102 1.05 -7.85 10.34
C SER A 102 2.46 -8.17 10.81
N ASP A 103 3.04 -7.35 11.68
CA ASP A 103 4.40 -7.46 12.25
C ASP A 103 5.51 -7.72 11.20
N VAL A 104 5.29 -7.22 9.98
CA VAL A 104 6.22 -7.34 8.85
C VAL A 104 6.49 -6.00 8.18
N LEU A 105 7.39 -5.98 7.21
CA LEU A 105 7.65 -4.81 6.38
C LEU A 105 6.34 -4.27 5.78
N LEU A 106 6.08 -2.99 6.05
CA LEU A 106 4.98 -2.24 5.46
C LEU A 106 5.51 -1.27 4.41
N ALA A 107 4.77 -1.11 3.33
CA ALA A 107 4.77 0.12 2.55
C ALA A 107 3.67 1.03 3.08
N GLU A 108 4.03 2.21 3.58
CA GLU A 108 3.10 3.19 4.14
C GLU A 108 2.90 4.34 3.14
N LEU A 109 1.66 4.77 2.93
CA LEU A 109 1.32 5.85 2.00
C LEU A 109 0.23 6.76 2.59
N GLY A 110 0.32 8.06 2.30
CA GLY A 110 -0.73 9.01 2.67
C GLY A 110 -0.70 10.29 1.86
N TYR A 111 -1.89 10.84 1.61
CA TYR A 111 -2.06 12.16 1.03
C TYR A 111 -1.54 13.25 1.98
N GLY A 112 -0.43 13.87 1.58
CA GLY A 112 0.30 14.79 2.43
C GLY A 112 1.58 15.28 1.76
N ASP A 113 1.81 16.57 1.88
CA ASP A 113 3.12 17.17 1.65
C ASP A 113 4.07 16.81 2.82
N TYR A 114 5.38 16.96 2.63
CA TYR A 114 6.34 16.59 3.67
C TYR A 114 6.04 17.32 5.00
N GLY A 115 5.73 16.55 6.04
CA GLY A 115 5.40 17.08 7.37
C GLY A 115 3.99 17.67 7.54
N GLN A 116 3.10 17.55 6.55
CA GLN A 116 1.74 18.09 6.59
C GLN A 116 0.72 17.18 5.89
N TYR A 117 -0.46 16.97 6.48
CA TYR A 117 -1.57 16.33 5.78
C TYR A 117 -2.17 17.21 4.67
N GLY A 118 -2.59 16.58 3.58
CA GLY A 118 -3.11 17.26 2.39
C GLY A 118 -2.05 17.95 1.52
N GLY A 119 -2.49 18.65 0.48
CA GLY A 119 -1.60 19.35 -0.46
C GLY A 119 -1.63 18.77 -1.87
N GLU A 120 -0.47 18.60 -2.50
CA GLU A 120 -0.35 18.12 -3.88
C GLU A 120 0.49 16.85 -3.98
N ARG A 121 0.80 16.23 -2.84
CA ARG A 121 1.73 15.11 -2.75
C ARG A 121 1.13 13.89 -2.06
N THR A 122 1.73 12.75 -2.34
CA THR A 122 1.60 11.52 -1.57
C THR A 122 2.94 11.27 -0.90
N SER A 123 2.97 11.29 0.42
CA SER A 123 4.10 10.85 1.23
C SER A 123 4.08 9.33 1.30
N TRP A 124 5.24 8.69 1.18
CA TRP A 124 5.35 7.24 1.20
C TRP A 124 6.73 6.77 1.67
N ASP A 125 6.78 5.56 2.21
CA ASP A 125 7.99 4.94 2.73
C ASP A 125 7.84 3.41 2.86
N LEU A 126 8.95 2.76 3.20
CA LEU A 126 8.96 1.41 3.76
C LEU A 126 9.22 1.49 5.26
N SER A 127 8.62 0.61 6.06
CA SER A 127 8.66 0.67 7.52
C SER A 127 8.80 -0.72 8.16
N LEU A 128 9.78 -0.83 9.05
CA LEU A 128 10.04 -1.97 9.94
C LEU A 128 9.90 -1.58 11.42
N VAL A 129 9.25 -0.47 11.74
CA VAL A 129 9.08 -0.02 13.13
C VAL A 129 8.36 -1.10 13.93
N SER A 130 9.06 -1.69 14.90
CA SER A 130 8.58 -2.84 15.70
C SER A 130 8.18 -4.07 14.88
N ALA A 131 8.72 -4.24 13.68
CA ALA A 131 8.39 -5.32 12.75
C ALA A 131 9.64 -6.07 12.25
N SER A 132 9.43 -7.10 11.44
CA SER A 132 10.53 -7.91 10.86
C SER A 132 10.42 -8.03 9.35
N LEU A 133 11.56 -8.15 8.66
CA LEU A 133 11.55 -8.39 7.22
C LEU A 133 11.15 -9.84 6.93
N ASN A 134 9.99 -10.04 6.29
CA ASN A 134 9.53 -11.37 5.86
C ASN A 134 9.79 -11.65 4.38
N ILE A 135 9.70 -10.62 3.53
CA ILE A 135 9.93 -10.71 2.09
C ILE A 135 10.76 -9.49 1.69
N ASN A 136 11.84 -9.72 0.94
CA ASN A 136 12.58 -8.63 0.30
C ASN A 136 11.65 -7.82 -0.61
N THR A 137 11.66 -6.50 -0.50
CA THR A 137 10.70 -5.65 -1.20
C THR A 137 11.36 -4.42 -1.82
N GLU A 138 10.90 -4.06 -3.01
CA GLU A 138 11.09 -2.75 -3.61
C GLU A 138 9.73 -2.05 -3.75
N LEU A 139 9.70 -0.76 -3.44
CA LEU A 139 8.58 0.12 -3.71
C LEU A 139 9.03 1.20 -4.70
N ALA A 140 8.39 1.27 -5.86
CA ALA A 140 8.68 2.24 -6.91
C ALA A 140 7.45 3.10 -7.21
N SER A 141 7.68 4.40 -7.40
CA SER A 141 6.68 5.37 -7.84
C SER A 141 6.84 5.67 -9.34
N SER A 142 5.74 5.99 -10.01
CA SER A 142 5.71 6.32 -11.45
C SER A 142 6.50 7.56 -11.84
N ASP A 143 6.96 8.37 -10.88
CA ASP A 143 7.87 9.50 -11.10
C ASP A 143 9.36 9.10 -11.14
N GLY A 144 9.66 7.80 -11.06
CA GLY A 144 11.01 7.25 -11.16
C GLY A 144 11.74 7.10 -9.83
N GLN A 145 11.13 7.52 -8.72
CA GLN A 145 11.65 7.24 -7.38
C GLN A 145 11.43 5.78 -6.99
N SER A 146 12.38 5.18 -6.28
CA SER A 146 12.23 3.83 -5.73
C SER A 146 13.07 3.67 -4.46
N VAL A 147 12.65 2.72 -3.63
CA VAL A 147 13.36 2.32 -2.41
C VAL A 147 13.30 0.80 -2.27
N THR A 148 14.39 0.20 -1.81
CA THR A 148 14.51 -1.26 -1.70
C THR A 148 14.98 -1.65 -0.30
N CYS A 149 14.17 -2.45 0.40
CA CYS A 149 14.52 -3.07 1.67
C CYS A 149 14.64 -4.58 1.47
N VAL A 150 15.89 -5.06 1.51
CA VAL A 150 16.24 -6.48 1.48
C VAL A 150 17.07 -6.84 2.71
N THR A 151 17.23 -8.12 2.99
CA THR A 151 18.09 -8.62 4.07
C THR A 151 19.45 -7.91 4.07
N GLY A 152 19.76 -7.21 5.17
CA GLY A 152 21.01 -6.47 5.36
C GLY A 152 21.03 -5.04 4.79
N ASN A 153 19.96 -4.57 4.15
CA ASN A 153 19.90 -3.26 3.50
C ASN A 153 18.59 -2.48 3.76
N CYS A 154 17.98 -2.67 4.93
CA CYS A 154 16.76 -1.95 5.31
C CYS A 154 17.03 -0.73 6.21
N ALA A 155 18.28 -0.44 6.53
CA ALA A 155 18.61 0.76 7.28
C ALA A 155 18.24 2.01 6.45
N PRO A 156 17.94 3.15 7.11
CA PRO A 156 17.68 4.39 6.43
C PRO A 156 18.79 4.72 5.41
N PRO A 157 18.42 5.26 4.23
CA PRO A 157 17.10 5.79 3.87
C PRO A 157 16.10 4.74 3.36
N ASN A 158 16.40 3.44 3.44
CA ASN A 158 15.61 2.42 2.76
C ASN A 158 14.33 2.01 3.48
N ALA A 159 14.30 2.10 4.81
CA ALA A 159 13.10 1.91 5.60
C ALA A 159 13.23 2.61 6.95
N PHE A 160 12.08 2.94 7.56
CA PHE A 160 12.01 3.32 8.96
C PHE A 160 12.37 2.13 9.85
N LEU A 161 13.35 2.29 10.75
CA LEU A 161 13.65 1.30 11.78
C LEU A 161 13.17 1.70 13.17
N ASN A 162 13.03 3.01 13.42
CA ASN A 162 12.62 3.56 14.70
C ASN A 162 11.70 4.76 14.48
N GLU A 163 10.86 5.05 15.48
CA GLU A 163 10.05 6.27 15.49
C GLU A 163 10.95 7.53 15.47
N GLY A 164 10.54 8.55 14.71
CA GLY A 164 11.21 9.85 14.67
C GLY A 164 12.34 10.01 13.64
N ASP A 165 12.72 8.94 12.92
CA ASP A 165 13.70 9.03 11.82
C ASP A 165 13.02 9.26 10.46
N SER A 166 12.76 10.51 10.10
CA SER A 166 12.08 10.84 8.84
C SER A 166 12.96 10.73 7.58
N SER A 167 14.18 10.17 7.66
CA SER A 167 15.09 10.12 6.52
C SER A 167 14.68 9.10 5.43
N ALA A 168 13.76 8.18 5.75
CA ALA A 168 13.17 7.23 4.81
C ALA A 168 11.88 7.76 4.12
N VAL A 169 11.45 8.98 4.43
CA VAL A 169 10.24 9.56 3.82
C VAL A 169 10.53 10.02 2.40
N HIS A 170 9.76 9.49 1.46
CA HIS A 170 9.71 9.95 0.08
C HIS A 170 8.40 10.68 -0.19
N ASN A 171 8.38 11.49 -1.24
CA ASN A 171 7.19 12.23 -1.66
C ASN A 171 7.08 12.16 -3.18
N SER A 172 5.90 11.85 -3.67
CA SER A 172 5.55 11.85 -5.10
C SER A 172 4.30 12.71 -5.35
N ALA A 173 4.00 13.03 -6.61
CA ALA A 173 2.82 13.83 -6.91
C ALA A 173 1.55 13.08 -6.51
N ALA A 174 0.55 13.77 -5.99
CA ALA A 174 -0.73 13.13 -5.66
C ALA A 174 -1.31 12.47 -6.93
N GLY A 175 -1.63 11.18 -6.83
CA GLY A 175 -2.07 10.38 -7.98
C GLY A 175 -0.95 9.64 -8.72
N ALA A 176 0.31 9.73 -8.27
CA ALA A 176 1.38 8.86 -8.76
C ALA A 176 1.04 7.38 -8.53
N ASN A 177 1.32 6.52 -9.50
CA ASN A 177 1.12 5.08 -9.38
C ASN A 177 2.30 4.43 -8.67
N PHE A 178 2.06 3.29 -8.04
CA PHE A 178 3.07 2.56 -7.28
C PHE A 178 3.18 1.10 -7.72
N VAL A 179 4.40 0.57 -7.71
CA VAL A 179 4.71 -0.85 -7.91
C VAL A 179 5.43 -1.37 -6.67
N HIS A 180 4.84 -2.37 -6.02
CA HIS A 180 5.38 -3.11 -4.90
C HIS A 180 5.89 -4.45 -5.40
N THR A 181 7.20 -4.60 -5.50
CA THR A 181 7.84 -5.80 -6.01
C THR A 181 8.29 -6.66 -4.84
N PHE A 182 7.78 -7.89 -4.76
CA PHE A 182 8.28 -8.92 -3.86
C PHE A 182 9.43 -9.69 -4.50
N CYS A 183 10.49 -9.93 -3.73
CA CYS A 183 11.74 -10.54 -4.18
C CYS A 183 12.35 -9.83 -5.41
N PRO A 184 12.62 -8.51 -5.32
CA PRO A 184 13.20 -7.73 -6.40
C PRO A 184 14.57 -8.25 -6.86
#